data_AF-A0A167N8Z1-F1
#
_entry.id   AF-A0A167N8Z1-F1
#
_cell.length_a   1.000
_cell.length_b   1.000
_cell.length_c   1.000
_cell.angle_alpha   90.00
_cell.angle_beta   90.00
_cell.angle_gamma   90.00
#
_symmetry.space_group_name_H-M   'P 1'
#
loop_
_entity.id
_entity.type
_entity.pdbx_description
1 polymer ?
#
loop_
_entity_poly.entity_id
_entity_poly.type
_entity_poly.pdbx_seq_one_letter_code
_entity_poly.pdbx_strand_id
1 'polypeptide(L)'
;MTPEQRESYARWQNHRVSQLSFTINLFLGFSVASLAYVINLLLTSTKGNAVLEYVLVIWAVSAIVGCIATVIWLLDFRYTASKLRAPNSCNKFLAAHLGKVTWSMFWAQIILYPYGAFYFIKYYVLTSGI
;
A
#
# COMPACT_ATOMS: atom_id res chain seq x y z
N MET A 1 24.44 -15.64 17.85
CA MET A 1 24.50 -15.14 16.47
C MET A 1 25.89 -14.57 16.29
N THR A 2 26.67 -15.06 15.34
CA THR A 2 28.02 -14.52 15.08
C THR A 2 27.91 -13.10 14.48
N PRO A 3 28.93 -12.25 14.61
CA PRO A 3 28.91 -10.90 14.04
C PRO A 3 28.59 -10.90 12.53
N GLU A 4 29.17 -11.84 11.78
CA GLU A 4 28.92 -12.02 10.34
C GLU A 4 27.45 -12.38 10.02
N GLN A 5 26.83 -13.25 10.82
CA GLN A 5 25.42 -13.59 10.68
C GLN A 5 24.52 -12.37 10.92
N ARG A 6 24.89 -11.49 11.86
CA ARG A 6 24.15 -10.28 12.17
C ARG A 6 24.22 -9.27 11.02
N GLU A 7 25.39 -9.09 10.42
CA GLU A 7 25.56 -8.23 9.24
C GLU A 7 24.82 -8.76 8.01
N SER A 8 24.92 -10.06 7.75
CA SER A 8 24.18 -10.71 6.66
C SER A 8 22.67 -10.53 6.84
N TYR A 9 22.16 -10.77 8.05
CA TYR A 9 20.76 -10.56 8.39
C TYR A 9 20.33 -9.10 8.21
N ALA A 10 21.14 -8.14 8.66
CA ALA A 10 20.86 -6.71 8.49
C ALA A 10 20.79 -6.30 7.01
N ARG A 11 21.70 -6.81 6.16
CA ARG A 11 21.67 -6.58 4.70
C ARG A 11 20.38 -7.13 4.07
N TRP A 12 20.03 -8.38 4.36
CA TRP A 12 18.82 -9.01 3.85
C TRP A 12 17.54 -8.33 4.32
N GLN A 13 17.53 -7.88 5.58
CA GLN A 13 16.42 -7.10 6.10
C GLN A 13 16.27 -5.76 5.37
N ASN A 14 17.35 -5.01 5.17
CA ASN A 14 17.32 -3.74 4.44
C ASN A 14 16.81 -3.92 3.01
N HIS A 15 17.21 -5.00 2.33
CA HIS A 15 16.74 -5.27 0.97
C HIS A 15 15.22 -5.54 0.93
N ARG A 16 14.71 -6.41 1.81
CA ARG A 16 13.25 -6.68 1.92
C ARG A 16 12.46 -5.42 2.25
N VAL A 17 13.00 -4.61 3.16
CA VAL A 17 12.40 -3.35 3.60
C VAL A 17 12.31 -2.35 2.44
N SER A 18 13.37 -2.22 1.65
CA SER A 18 13.39 -1.35 0.46
C SER A 18 12.40 -1.82 -0.61
N GLN A 19 12.37 -3.12 -0.91
CA GLN A 19 11.43 -3.68 -1.89
C GLN A 19 9.97 -3.43 -1.48
N LEU A 20 9.63 -3.65 -0.21
CA LEU A 20 8.28 -3.42 0.29
C LEU A 20 7.85 -1.96 0.13
N SER A 21 8.71 -1.02 0.53
CA SER A 21 8.44 0.42 0.38
C SER A 21 8.26 0.81 -1.09
N PHE A 22 9.14 0.30 -1.97
CA PHE A 22 9.03 0.53 -3.41
C PHE A 22 7.70 0.02 -3.96
N THR A 23 7.27 -1.21 -3.60
CA THR A 23 6.01 -1.78 -4.06
C THR A 23 4.80 -1.01 -3.54
N ILE A 24 4.75 -0.64 -2.25
CA ILE A 24 3.66 0.17 -1.69
C ILE A 24 3.53 1.50 -2.44
N ASN A 25 4.65 2.18 -2.67
CA ASN A 25 4.67 3.46 -3.37
C ASN A 25 4.28 3.32 -4.85
N LEU A 26 4.67 2.23 -5.50
CA LEU A 26 4.27 1.93 -6.88
C LEU A 26 2.75 1.77 -7.00
N PHE A 27 2.14 0.93 -6.15
CA PHE A 27 0.69 0.72 -6.17
C PHE A 27 -0.09 1.96 -5.70
N LEU A 28 0.49 2.77 -4.80
CA LEU A 28 -0.08 4.06 -4.42
C LEU A 28 -0.08 5.03 -5.61
N GLY A 29 1.04 5.12 -6.33
CA GLY A 29 1.16 5.93 -7.54
C GLY A 29 0.16 5.53 -8.61
N PHE A 30 0.00 4.22 -8.85
CA PHE A 30 -1.04 3.70 -9.74
C PHE A 30 -2.45 4.06 -9.26
N SER A 31 -2.75 3.87 -7.97
CA SER A 31 -4.06 4.22 -7.41
C SER A 31 -4.39 5.70 -7.61
N VAL A 32 -3.43 6.61 -7.34
CA VAL A 32 -3.62 8.06 -7.49
C VAL A 32 -3.78 8.46 -8.95
N ALA A 33 -2.95 7.92 -9.86
CA ALA A 33 -3.06 8.21 -11.29
C ALA A 33 -4.42 7.75 -11.86
N SER A 34 -4.84 6.54 -11.51
CA SER A 34 -6.14 5.99 -11.88
C SER A 34 -7.31 6.80 -11.31
N LEU A 35 -7.18 7.30 -10.07
CA LEU A 35 -8.17 8.17 -9.45
C LEU A 35 -8.32 9.49 -10.22
N ALA A 36 -7.20 10.13 -10.56
CA ALA A 36 -7.20 11.38 -11.33
C ALA A 36 -7.87 11.19 -12.70
N TYR A 37 -7.62 10.06 -13.35
CA TYR A 37 -8.25 9.70 -14.62
C TYR A 37 -9.77 9.55 -14.49
N VAL A 38 -10.26 8.80 -13.50
CA VAL A 38 -11.72 8.62 -13.31
C VAL A 38 -12.41 9.91 -12.89
N ILE A 39 -11.77 10.75 -12.08
CA ILE A 39 -12.28 12.09 -11.75
C ILE A 39 -12.46 12.91 -13.04
N ASN A 40 -11.47 12.89 -13.94
CA ASN A 40 -11.57 13.61 -15.21
C ASN A 40 -12.71 13.09 -16.10
N LEU A 41 -12.91 11.76 -16.15
CA LEU A 41 -14.03 11.13 -16.85
C LEU A 41 -15.39 11.52 -16.28
N LEU A 42 -15.51 11.57 -14.95
CA LEU A 42 -16.74 11.98 -14.25
C LEU A 42 -17.07 13.46 -14.52
N LEU A 43 -16.06 14.34 -14.53
CA LEU A 43 -16.25 15.76 -14.81
C LEU A 43 -16.66 16.03 -16.26
N THR A 44 -16.25 15.17 -17.19
CA THR A 44 -16.56 15.28 -18.63
C THR A 44 -17.87 14.57 -18.99
N SER A 45 -18.32 13.61 -18.18
CA SER A 45 -19.57 12.88 -18.40
C SER A 45 -20.77 13.72 -17.99
N THR A 46 -21.72 13.92 -18.92
CA THR A 46 -22.97 14.68 -18.69
C THR A 46 -24.01 13.92 -17.87
N LYS A 47 -23.80 12.63 -17.59
CA LYS A 47 -24.66 11.78 -16.75
C LYS A 47 -23.81 11.11 -15.68
N GLY A 48 -24.26 11.14 -14.42
CA GLY A 48 -23.64 10.40 -13.33
C GLY A 48 -23.55 8.92 -13.67
N ASN A 49 -22.35 8.34 -13.56
CA ASN A 49 -22.10 6.94 -13.88
C ASN A 49 -21.75 6.20 -12.59
N ALA A 50 -22.72 5.43 -12.08
CA ALA A 50 -22.59 4.67 -10.85
C ALA A 50 -21.39 3.69 -10.86
N VAL A 51 -20.98 3.19 -12.04
CA VAL A 51 -19.80 2.33 -12.18
C VAL A 51 -18.52 3.12 -11.90
N LEU A 52 -18.40 4.33 -12.46
CA LEU A 52 -17.25 5.20 -12.24
C LEU A 52 -17.17 5.68 -10.78
N GLU A 53 -18.30 6.03 -10.17
CA GLU A 53 -18.35 6.41 -8.75
C GLU A 53 -17.92 5.25 -7.85
N TYR A 54 -18.38 4.03 -8.13
CA TYR A 54 -17.96 2.84 -7.38
C TYR A 54 -16.46 2.54 -7.53
N VAL A 55 -15.93 2.61 -8.75
CA VAL A 55 -14.48 2.44 -9.01
C VAL A 55 -13.67 3.52 -8.29
N LEU A 56 -14.14 4.77 -8.29
CA LEU A 56 -13.50 5.88 -7.59
C LEU A 56 -13.41 5.60 -6.09
N VAL A 57 -14.48 5.11 -5.46
CA VAL A 57 -14.46 4.74 -4.04
C VAL A 57 -13.48 3.61 -3.77
N ILE A 58 -13.45 2.55 -4.58
CA ILE A 58 -12.50 1.44 -4.40
C ILE A 58 -11.05 1.93 -4.48
N TRP A 59 -10.71 2.72 -5.49
CA TRP A 59 -9.35 3.23 -5.65
C TRP A 59 -8.98 4.29 -4.60
N ALA A 60 -9.94 5.09 -4.13
CA ALA A 60 -9.72 5.98 -2.99
C ALA A 60 -9.41 5.21 -1.71
N VAL A 61 -10.16 4.13 -1.42
CA VAL A 61 -9.88 3.25 -0.28
C VAL A 61 -8.50 2.59 -0.44
N SER A 62 -8.15 2.12 -1.64
CA SER A 62 -6.82 1.58 -1.93
C SER A 62 -5.70 2.60 -1.66
N ALA A 63 -5.89 3.85 -2.08
CA ALA A 63 -4.92 4.92 -1.83
C ALA A 63 -4.79 5.22 -0.33
N ILE A 64 -5.90 5.29 0.42
CA ILE A 64 -5.88 5.50 1.88
C ILE A 64 -5.15 4.35 2.58
N VAL A 65 -5.47 3.11 2.22
CA VAL A 65 -4.79 1.91 2.76
C VAL A 65 -3.29 1.96 2.44
N GLY A 66 -2.90 2.35 1.22
CA GLY A 66 -1.50 2.53 0.84
C GLY A 66 -0.78 3.60 1.68
N CYS A 67 -1.42 4.76 1.91
CA CYS A 67 -0.88 5.81 2.79
C CYS A 67 -0.71 5.31 4.23
N ILE A 68 -1.71 4.62 4.77
CA ILE A 68 -1.64 4.03 6.11
C ILE A 68 -0.52 2.98 6.18
N ALA A 69 -0.39 2.11 5.17
CA ALA A 69 0.68 1.11 5.09
C ALA A 69 2.06 1.78 5.12
N THR A 70 2.27 2.87 4.37
CA THR A 70 3.51 3.64 4.39
C THR A 70 3.81 4.24 5.77
N VAL A 71 2.81 4.80 6.45
CA VAL A 71 2.98 5.38 7.79
C VAL A 71 3.30 4.31 8.84
N ILE A 72 2.56 3.20 8.85
CA ILE A 72 2.77 2.09 9.79
C ILE A 72 4.16 1.47 9.57
N TRP A 73 4.57 1.33 8.31
CA TRP A 73 5.90 0.85 7.96
C TRP A 73 7.01 1.80 8.44
N LEU A 74 6.82 3.12 8.27
CA LEU A 74 7.79 4.11 8.74
C LEU A 74 7.94 4.08 10.26
N LEU A 75 6.85 3.80 10.99
CA LEU A 75 6.88 3.57 12.43
C LEU A 75 7.61 2.28 12.78
N ASP A 76 7.35 1.17 12.09
CA ASP A 76 8.05 -0.11 12.30
C ASP A 76 9.58 0.02 12.11
N PHE A 77 10.01 0.80 11.12
CA PHE A 77 11.43 1.12 10.92
C PHE A 77 12.01 1.91 12.10
N ARG A 78 11.31 2.92 12.60
CA ARG A 78 11.74 3.71 13.77
C ARG A 78 11.85 2.84 15.02
N TYR A 79 10.90 1.95 15.26
CA TYR A 79 10.94 1.03 16.41
C TYR A 79 12.08 0.02 16.28
N THR A 80 12.33 -0.51 15.09
CA THR A 80 13.45 -1.43 14.85
C THR A 80 14.80 -0.75 15.04
N ALA A 81 14.96 0.48 14.53
CA ALA A 81 16.17 1.28 14.75
C ALA A 81 16.36 1.66 16.23
N SER A 82 15.26 1.98 16.93
CA SER A 82 15.28 2.26 18.37
C SER A 82 15.67 1.03 19.19
N LYS A 83 15.18 -0.17 18.84
CA LYS A 83 15.55 -1.44 19.50
C LYS A 83 17.05 -1.75 19.42
N LEU A 84 17.71 -1.36 18.31
CA LEU A 84 19.16 -1.51 18.16
C LEU A 84 19.95 -0.50 19.03
N ARG A 85 19.38 0.66 19.33
CA ARG A 85 20.00 1.70 20.16
C ARG A 85 19.72 1.54 21.66
N ALA A 86 18.54 1.05 22.03
CA ALA A 86 18.10 0.91 23.42
C ALA A 86 17.29 -0.41 23.61
N PRO A 87 17.96 -1.54 23.93
CA PRO A 87 17.31 -2.86 23.97
C PRO A 87 16.30 -3.04 25.13
N ASN A 88 16.36 -2.21 26.17
CA ASN A 88 15.56 -2.38 27.40
C ASN A 88 14.20 -1.66 27.45
N SER A 89 13.89 -0.75 26.53
CA SER A 89 12.65 0.06 26.59
C SER A 89 11.62 -0.26 25.48
N CYS A 90 11.92 -1.20 24.60
CA CYS A 90 11.08 -1.45 23.44
C CYS A 90 9.96 -2.45 23.77
N ASN A 91 8.71 -1.97 23.73
CA ASN A 91 7.50 -2.79 23.87
C ASN A 91 7.43 -3.86 22.77
N LYS A 92 7.89 -5.09 23.08
CA LYS A 92 7.90 -6.25 22.16
C LYS A 92 6.54 -6.52 21.52
N PHE A 93 5.46 -6.20 22.24
CA PHE A 93 4.09 -6.32 21.76
C PHE A 93 3.79 -5.39 20.57
N LEU A 94 4.24 -4.13 20.64
CA LEU A 94 3.99 -3.13 19.60
C LEU A 94 4.68 -3.50 18.30
N ALA A 95 5.95 -3.93 18.37
CA ALA A 95 6.73 -4.35 17.21
C ALA A 95 6.13 -5.59 16.52
N ALA A 96 5.62 -6.57 17.29
CA ALA A 96 4.97 -7.74 16.72
C ALA A 96 3.62 -7.40 16.06
N HIS A 97 2.88 -6.43 16.61
CA HIS A 97 1.60 -5.99 16.06
C HIS A 97 1.76 -5.15 14.80
N LEU A 98 2.71 -4.20 14.79
CA LEU A 98 3.04 -3.35 13.64
C LEU A 98 3.41 -4.16 12.39
N GLY A 99 4.23 -5.19 12.55
CA GLY A 99 4.58 -6.09 11.44
C GLY A 99 3.36 -6.79 10.83
N LYS A 100 2.46 -7.33 11.66
CA LYS A 100 1.24 -8.01 11.18
C LYS A 100 0.29 -7.04 10.47
N VAL A 101 0.10 -5.84 11.02
CA VAL A 101 -0.78 -4.83 10.41
C VAL A 101 -0.20 -4.34 9.09
N THR A 102 1.11 -4.08 9.02
CA THR A 102 1.77 -3.70 7.76
C THR A 102 1.55 -4.74 6.68
N TRP A 103 1.68 -6.02 7.03
CA TRP A 103 1.47 -7.12 6.09
C TRP A 103 0.02 -7.27 5.66
N SER A 104 -0.93 -7.13 6.58
CA SER A 104 -2.35 -7.11 6.23
C SER A 104 -2.71 -5.95 5.30
N MET A 105 -2.20 -4.75 5.56
CA MET A 105 -2.47 -3.55 4.76
C MET A 105 -1.84 -3.65 3.36
N PHE A 106 -0.62 -4.21 3.28
CA PHE A 106 0.04 -4.46 2.01
C PHE A 106 -0.77 -5.42 1.11
N TRP A 107 -1.24 -6.55 1.66
CA TRP A 107 -2.09 -7.48 0.91
C TRP A 107 -3.43 -6.87 0.54
N ALA A 108 -4.02 -6.06 1.43
CA ALA A 108 -5.24 -5.33 1.12
C ALA A 108 -5.04 -4.40 -0.09
N GLN A 109 -3.94 -3.63 -0.14
CA GLN A 109 -3.63 -2.75 -1.28
C GLN A 109 -3.40 -3.54 -2.58
N ILE A 110 -2.64 -4.64 -2.52
CA ILE A 110 -2.36 -5.51 -3.67
C ILE A 110 -3.60 -6.17 -4.23
N ILE A 111 -4.62 -6.47 -3.41
CA ILE A 111 -5.86 -7.09 -3.88
C ILE A 111 -6.84 -6.01 -4.36
N LEU A 112 -6.97 -4.92 -3.61
CA LEU A 112 -8.00 -3.92 -3.82
C LEU A 112 -7.77 -3.10 -5.11
N TYR A 113 -6.52 -2.73 -5.41
CA TYR A 113 -6.22 -1.97 -6.63
C TYR A 113 -6.50 -2.78 -7.92
N PRO A 114 -5.95 -4.00 -8.11
CA PRO A 114 -6.26 -4.82 -9.28
C PRO A 114 -7.73 -5.22 -9.38
N TYR A 115 -8.41 -5.43 -8.25
CA TYR A 115 -9.85 -5.67 -8.26
C TYR A 115 -10.63 -4.48 -8.83
N GLY A 116 -10.31 -3.25 -8.39
CA GLY A 116 -10.88 -2.03 -8.96
C GLY A 116 -10.56 -1.85 -10.44
N ALA A 117 -9.33 -2.19 -10.87
CA ALA A 117 -8.93 -2.15 -12.27
C ALA A 117 -9.69 -3.17 -13.13
N PHE A 118 -9.85 -4.40 -12.66
CA PHE A 118 -10.63 -5.42 -13.34
C PHE A 118 -12.10 -4.99 -13.48
N TYR A 119 -12.68 -4.44 -12.41
CA TYR A 119 -14.05 -3.95 -12.42
C TYR A 119 -14.23 -2.80 -13.42
N PHE A 120 -13.30 -1.83 -13.42
CA PHE A 120 -13.28 -0.72 -14.38
C PHE A 120 -13.22 -1.22 -15.83
N ILE A 121 -12.30 -2.13 -16.16
CA ILE A 121 -12.18 -2.68 -17.51
C ILE A 121 -13.46 -3.42 -17.92
N LYS A 122 -13.97 -4.28 -17.04
CA LYS A 122 -15.10 -5.15 -17.37
C LYS A 122 -16.40 -4.38 -17.55
N TYR A 123 -16.70 -3.45 -16.64
CA TYR A 123 -18.02 -2.81 -16.59
C TYR A 123 -18.05 -1.41 -17.20
N TYR A 124 -16.91 -0.72 -17.26
CA TYR A 124 -16.84 0.59 -17.92
C TYR A 124 -16.27 0.46 -19.33
N VAL A 125 -15.03 -0.01 -19.51
CA VAL A 125 -14.37 -0.02 -20.83
C VAL A 125 -15.12 -0.89 -21.84
N LEU A 126 -15.35 -2.17 -21.53
CA LEU A 126 -16.03 -3.10 -22.45
C LEU A 126 -17.50 -2.74 -22.73
N THR A 127 -18.18 -2.07 -21.79
CA THR A 127 -19.59 -1.69 -21.95
C THR A 127 -19.74 -0.36 -22.68
N SER A 128 -18.78 0.56 -22.53
CA SER A 128 -18.78 1.87 -23.19
C SER A 128 -18.28 1.81 -24.63
N GLY A 129 -17.68 0.69 -25.05
CA GLY A 129 -17.14 0.52 -26.40
C GLY A 129 -15.93 1.42 -26.71
N ILE A 130 -15.20 1.84 -25.67
CA ILE A 130 -13.89 2.52 -25.78
C ILE A 130 -12.80 1.46 -25.84
#